data_AF-A0AAQ3MF33-F1
#
_entry.id   AF-A0AAQ3MF33-F1
#
_cell.length_a   1.000
_cell.length_b   1.000
_cell.length_c   1.000
_cell.angle_alpha   90.00
_cell.angle_beta   90.00
_cell.angle_gamma   90.00
#
_symmetry.space_group_name_H-M   'P 1'
#
loop_
_entity.id
_entity.type
_entity.pdbx_description
1 polymer ?
#
loop_
_entity_poly.entity_id
_entity_poly.type
_entity_poly.pdbx_seq_one_letter_code
_entity_poly.pdbx_strand_id
1 'polypeptide(L)'
;MRVFFSVFKLPHPLRSHCPLFPSPSMAAPMEEDDLNYEFAWGRKRGMGGKKKDVQFYDSFTFDGVQYALNDTVYLQNESSDVPHIGKLIKVWENRDKSRKVKVQWFFRSREIQKFLEGIQTKENELFLACGDGKGFANVNPLEAIVGKCNVVCISKNIGNSQPKADFVFYRFFDVGQRKVVDQTDDKIAGTEGIR
;
A
#
# COMPACT_ATOMS: atom_id res chain seq x y z
N MET A 1 10.45 21.39 5.79
CA MET A 1 10.23 20.62 4.54
C MET A 1 9.68 19.25 4.92
N ARG A 2 8.35 19.05 4.85
CA ARG A 2 7.64 17.85 5.29
C ARG A 2 7.86 16.72 4.27
N VAL A 3 8.98 16.02 4.37
CA VAL A 3 9.14 14.74 3.68
C VAL A 3 8.14 13.78 4.34
N PHE A 4 7.33 13.11 3.53
CA PHE A 4 6.24 12.20 3.87
C PHE A 4 6.50 11.28 5.08
N PHE A 5 6.30 11.80 6.29
CA PHE A 5 6.57 11.06 7.52
C PHE A 5 5.59 11.46 8.62
N SER A 6 4.32 11.14 8.39
CA SER A 6 3.34 10.91 9.46
C SER A 6 2.15 10.14 8.89
N VAL A 7 2.39 8.90 8.48
CA VAL A 7 1.30 8.01 8.10
C VAL A 7 0.88 7.30 9.39
N PHE A 8 -0.21 7.81 9.97
CA PHE A 8 -0.92 7.39 11.19
C PHE A 8 -0.27 7.67 12.56
N LYS A 9 -0.43 8.92 13.04
CA LYS A 9 -0.57 9.19 14.48
C LYS A 9 -1.88 9.97 14.65
N LEU A 10 -2.93 9.31 15.10
CA LEU A 10 -4.19 9.96 15.49
C LEU A 10 -3.90 10.94 16.64
N PRO A 11 -4.34 12.21 16.59
CA PRO A 11 -4.50 12.98 17.80
C PRO A 11 -5.86 12.64 18.43
N HIS A 12 -5.84 12.17 19.68
CA HIS A 12 -7.00 12.30 20.56
C HIS A 12 -7.31 13.80 20.74
N PRO A 13 -8.58 14.25 20.65
CA PRO A 13 -8.90 15.61 21.05
C PRO A 13 -8.96 15.69 22.57
N LEU A 14 -8.16 16.60 23.13
CA LEU A 14 -8.29 17.08 24.50
C LEU A 14 -9.66 17.72 24.70
N ARG A 15 -10.31 17.31 25.78
CA ARG A 15 -11.53 17.92 26.33
C ARG A 15 -11.20 19.32 26.85
N SER A 16 -11.90 20.34 26.39
CA SER A 16 -12.05 21.61 27.12
C SER A 16 -13.50 22.10 27.02
N HIS A 17 -14.10 22.32 28.19
CA HIS A 17 -15.51 22.60 28.42
C HIS A 17 -15.91 24.07 28.15
N CYS A 18 -17.02 24.23 27.41
CA CYS A 18 -18.22 25.06 27.69
C CYS A 18 -18.16 26.62 27.62
N PRO A 19 -19.31 27.34 27.45
CA PRO A 19 -20.70 26.89 27.66
C PRO A 19 -21.80 27.25 26.61
N LEU A 20 -22.82 26.37 26.62
CA LEU A 20 -24.29 26.58 26.56
C LEU A 20 -24.91 27.49 25.49
N PHE A 21 -25.75 26.90 24.62
CA PHE A 21 -27.17 27.24 24.40
C PHE A 21 -27.83 26.21 23.43
N PRO A 22 -29.17 26.05 23.46
CA PRO A 22 -29.93 24.96 24.07
C PRO A 22 -30.09 23.70 23.18
N SER A 23 -30.43 22.56 23.81
CA SER A 23 -30.84 21.28 23.17
C SER A 23 -32.38 21.14 23.14
N PRO A 24 -32.96 20.07 22.57
CA PRO A 24 -32.87 19.64 21.16
C PRO A 24 -34.28 19.33 20.59
N SER A 25 -34.48 19.44 19.27
CA SER A 25 -35.60 18.76 18.61
C SER A 25 -35.10 18.04 17.37
N MET A 26 -35.00 16.72 17.51
CA MET A 26 -35.03 15.69 16.46
C MET A 26 -34.22 16.00 15.19
N ALA A 27 -32.89 16.01 15.31
CA ALA A 27 -32.07 15.58 14.19
C ALA A 27 -32.25 14.06 14.09
N ALA A 28 -32.90 13.61 13.02
CA ALA A 28 -32.86 12.21 12.61
C ALA A 28 -31.39 11.75 12.60
N PRO A 29 -31.08 10.51 13.03
CA PRO A 29 -29.76 9.96 12.80
C PRO A 29 -29.50 10.08 11.30
N MET A 30 -28.42 10.78 10.93
CA MET A 30 -27.85 10.65 9.60
C MET A 30 -27.63 9.15 9.42
N GLU A 31 -28.41 8.51 8.56
CA GLU A 31 -28.17 7.15 8.14
C GLU A 31 -26.75 7.17 7.58
N GLU A 32 -25.81 6.59 8.34
CA GLU A 32 -24.54 6.18 7.79
C GLU A 32 -24.94 5.18 6.71
N ASP A 33 -24.92 5.63 5.45
CA ASP A 33 -25.03 4.76 4.28
C ASP A 33 -23.96 3.68 4.49
N ASP A 34 -24.40 2.52 4.98
CA ASP A 34 -23.57 1.36 5.19
C ASP A 34 -23.18 0.90 3.80
N LEU A 35 -22.13 1.52 3.27
CA LEU A 35 -21.49 1.15 2.01
C LEU A 35 -21.02 -0.29 2.21
N ASN A 36 -21.93 -1.21 1.92
CA ASN A 36 -21.74 -2.64 2.06
C ASN A 36 -20.83 -3.10 0.91
N TYR A 37 -19.54 -2.79 1.04
CA TYR A 37 -18.52 -3.20 0.10
C TYR A 37 -18.48 -4.73 0.03
N GLU A 38 -18.60 -5.27 -1.18
CA GLU A 38 -18.60 -6.72 -1.38
C GLU A 38 -17.22 -7.26 -1.03
N PHE A 39 -17.12 -8.11 -0.01
CA PHE A 39 -15.84 -8.66 0.41
C PHE A 39 -15.89 -10.16 0.68
N ALA A 40 -14.87 -10.85 0.17
CA ALA A 40 -14.62 -12.25 0.50
C ALA A 40 -13.12 -12.53 0.61
N TRP A 41 -12.72 -13.30 1.61
CA TRP A 41 -11.36 -13.85 1.64
C TRP A 41 -11.20 -14.94 0.60
N GLY A 42 -10.02 -14.99 -0.03
CA GLY A 42 -9.62 -16.09 -0.90
C GLY A 42 -8.93 -17.21 -0.12
N ARG A 43 -7.87 -17.80 -0.71
CA ARG A 43 -7.19 -18.95 -0.12
C ARG A 43 -6.52 -18.57 1.20
N LYS A 44 -6.86 -19.27 2.28
CA LYS A 44 -6.18 -19.15 3.59
C LYS A 44 -4.80 -19.81 3.52
N ARG A 45 -3.77 -19.06 3.92
CA ARG A 45 -2.36 -19.51 3.96
C ARG A 45 -2.00 -20.11 5.32
N GLY A 46 -2.54 -19.57 6.41
CA GLY A 46 -2.20 -20.04 7.74
C GLY A 46 -2.60 -19.09 8.86
N MET A 47 -2.16 -19.41 10.08
CA MET A 47 -2.39 -18.59 11.27
C MET A 47 -1.07 -18.19 11.90
N GLY A 48 -1.02 -17.02 12.53
CA GLY A 48 0.16 -16.56 13.26
C GLY A 48 -0.15 -15.45 14.25
N GLY A 49 0.87 -14.68 14.61
CA GLY A 49 0.83 -13.79 15.76
C GLY A 49 1.12 -14.52 17.07
N LYS A 50 1.51 -13.77 18.12
CA LYS A 50 1.91 -14.37 19.42
C LYS A 50 0.81 -15.23 20.04
N LYS A 51 -0.46 -14.92 19.77
CA LYS A 51 -1.64 -15.64 20.28
C LYS A 51 -2.31 -16.52 19.22
N LYS A 52 -1.69 -16.71 18.04
CA LYS A 52 -2.27 -17.42 16.90
C LYS A 52 -3.65 -16.88 16.50
N ASP A 53 -3.86 -15.58 16.61
CA ASP A 53 -5.13 -14.90 16.40
C ASP A 53 -5.16 -14.05 15.13
N VAL A 54 -4.12 -14.17 14.28
CA VAL A 54 -4.03 -13.53 12.97
C VAL A 54 -4.15 -14.60 11.88
N GLN A 55 -5.03 -14.39 10.91
CA GLN A 55 -5.24 -15.30 9.78
C GLN A 55 -4.67 -14.69 8.50
N PHE A 56 -3.73 -15.38 7.85
CA PHE A 56 -3.11 -14.93 6.60
C PHE A 56 -3.80 -15.54 5.39
N TYR A 57 -3.89 -14.78 4.31
CA TYR A 57 -4.50 -15.19 3.05
C TYR A 57 -3.54 -14.94 1.88
N ASP A 58 -3.78 -15.63 0.77
CA ASP A 58 -3.09 -15.39 -0.51
C ASP A 58 -3.81 -14.34 -1.38
N SER A 59 -5.13 -14.21 -1.17
CA SER A 59 -6.01 -13.40 -2.00
C SER A 59 -7.28 -12.98 -1.27
N PHE A 60 -8.00 -12.03 -1.84
CA PHE A 60 -9.33 -11.58 -1.43
C PHE A 60 -10.08 -11.00 -2.63
N THR A 61 -11.39 -10.90 -2.54
CA THR A 61 -12.23 -10.13 -3.46
C THR A 61 -12.74 -8.91 -2.69
N PHE A 62 -12.65 -7.73 -3.29
CA PHE A 62 -13.14 -6.47 -2.75
C PHE A 62 -13.80 -5.68 -3.87
N ASP A 63 -15.08 -5.36 -3.72
CA ASP A 63 -15.95 -4.71 -4.71
C ASP A 63 -15.90 -5.40 -6.08
N GLY A 64 -16.13 -6.72 -6.09
CA GLY A 64 -16.12 -7.55 -7.29
C GLY A 64 -14.74 -7.75 -7.94
N VAL A 65 -13.68 -7.11 -7.44
CA VAL A 65 -12.31 -7.25 -7.96
C VAL A 65 -11.53 -8.24 -7.11
N GLN A 66 -10.96 -9.26 -7.74
CA GLN A 66 -10.08 -10.22 -7.07
C GLN A 66 -8.66 -9.66 -6.97
N TYR A 67 -8.07 -9.64 -5.78
CA TYR A 67 -6.69 -9.26 -5.49
C TYR A 67 -5.89 -10.45 -4.96
N ALA A 68 -4.62 -10.55 -5.32
CA ALA A 68 -3.69 -11.55 -4.83
C ALA A 68 -2.35 -10.92 -4.40
N LEU A 69 -1.55 -11.67 -3.65
CA LEU A 69 -0.17 -11.23 -3.39
C LEU A 69 0.60 -11.01 -4.68
N ASN A 70 1.47 -10.01 -4.66
CA ASN A 70 2.24 -9.45 -5.76
C ASN A 70 1.46 -8.58 -6.75
N ASP A 71 0.13 -8.48 -6.64
CA ASP A 71 -0.62 -7.47 -7.39
C ASP A 71 -0.15 -6.07 -7.00
N THR A 72 -0.18 -5.18 -8.00
CA THR A 72 0.05 -3.75 -7.81
C THR A 72 -1.26 -2.99 -7.68
N VAL A 73 -1.32 -2.11 -6.69
CA VAL A 73 -2.54 -1.45 -6.24
C VAL A 73 -2.32 0.03 -6.03
N TYR A 74 -3.37 0.80 -6.24
CA TYR A 74 -3.47 2.17 -5.78
C TYR A 74 -3.96 2.20 -4.34
N LEU A 75 -3.28 2.97 -3.48
CA LEU A 75 -3.73 3.24 -2.11
C LEU A 75 -4.01 4.72 -1.95
N GLN A 76 -5.23 5.04 -1.54
CA GLN A 76 -5.62 6.40 -1.19
C GLN A 76 -5.20 6.71 0.24
N ASN A 77 -4.69 7.92 0.44
CA ASN A 77 -4.38 8.47 1.75
C ASN A 77 -5.11 9.82 1.86
N GLU A 78 -5.69 10.11 3.02
CA GLU A 78 -6.38 11.38 3.31
C GLU A 78 -5.49 12.61 3.08
N SER A 79 -4.17 12.44 3.15
CA SER A 79 -3.22 13.54 2.99
C SER A 79 -2.73 13.79 1.56
N SER A 80 -3.25 13.09 0.54
CA SER A 80 -2.79 13.25 -0.84
C SER A 80 -3.91 13.10 -1.85
N ASP A 81 -3.99 14.04 -2.80
CA ASP A 81 -4.93 13.96 -3.91
C ASP A 81 -4.54 12.89 -4.94
N VAL A 82 -3.30 12.38 -4.88
CA VAL A 82 -2.78 11.37 -5.81
C VAL A 82 -2.57 10.06 -5.05
N PRO A 83 -3.23 8.95 -5.45
CA PRO A 83 -3.01 7.66 -4.81
C PRO A 83 -1.55 7.22 -4.86
N HIS A 84 -1.06 6.62 -3.78
CA HIS A 84 0.23 5.94 -3.78
C HIS A 84 0.13 4.62 -4.54
N ILE A 85 1.25 4.12 -5.06
CA ILE A 85 1.32 2.85 -5.79
C ILE A 85 2.15 1.88 -4.98
N GLY A 86 1.67 0.66 -4.83
CA GLY A 86 2.38 -0.35 -4.06
C GLY A 86 2.07 -1.77 -4.49
N LYS A 87 2.92 -2.69 -4.04
CA LYS A 87 2.81 -4.12 -4.28
C LYS A 87 2.32 -4.82 -3.01
N LEU A 88 1.26 -5.64 -3.13
CA LEU A 88 0.75 -6.44 -2.01
C LEU A 88 1.76 -7.54 -1.64
N ILE A 89 2.38 -7.46 -0.47
CA ILE A 89 3.35 -8.48 -0.02
C ILE A 89 2.80 -9.34 1.13
N LYS A 90 1.71 -8.94 1.77
CA LYS A 90 1.04 -9.70 2.83
C LYS A 90 -0.40 -9.23 3.03
N VAL A 91 -1.33 -10.14 3.27
CA VAL A 91 -2.74 -9.82 3.58
C VAL A 91 -3.24 -10.69 4.74
N TRP A 92 -4.00 -10.10 5.66
CA TRP A 92 -4.50 -10.82 6.84
C TRP A 92 -5.74 -10.20 7.49
N GLU A 93 -6.40 -11.03 8.30
CA GLU A 93 -7.45 -10.63 9.24
C GLU A 93 -6.93 -10.76 10.67
N ASN A 94 -7.19 -9.74 11.50
CA ASN A 94 -6.95 -9.78 12.94
C ASN A 94 -8.16 -10.35 13.70
N ARG A 95 -7.99 -10.65 14.99
CA ARG A 95 -9.07 -11.15 15.85
C ARG A 95 -10.30 -10.23 15.90
N ASP A 96 -10.08 -8.92 15.85
CA ASP A 96 -11.12 -7.89 15.85
C ASP A 96 -11.82 -7.72 14.49
N LYS A 97 -11.56 -8.64 13.54
CA LYS A 97 -12.07 -8.61 12.17
C LYS A 97 -11.53 -7.47 11.31
N SER A 98 -10.60 -6.67 11.82
CA SER A 98 -9.90 -5.69 10.98
C SER A 98 -9.04 -6.40 9.93
N ARG A 99 -9.21 -5.97 8.69
CA ARG A 99 -8.51 -6.49 7.51
C ARG A 99 -7.31 -5.60 7.24
N LYS A 100 -6.15 -6.20 6.99
CA LYS A 100 -4.89 -5.47 6.84
C LYS A 100 -4.11 -5.99 5.65
N VAL A 101 -3.38 -5.08 5.03
CA VAL A 101 -2.44 -5.35 3.95
C VAL A 101 -1.08 -4.77 4.31
N LYS A 102 0.00 -5.48 3.96
CA LYS A 102 1.36 -4.94 3.96
C LYS A 102 1.74 -4.67 2.52
N VAL A 103 2.12 -3.43 2.26
CA VAL A 103 2.38 -2.92 0.92
C VAL A 103 3.83 -2.51 0.83
N GLN A 104 4.57 -3.06 -0.14
CA GLN A 104 5.88 -2.55 -0.55
C GLN A 104 5.67 -1.40 -1.53
N TRP A 105 6.31 -0.27 -1.29
CA TRP A 105 6.01 0.95 -2.04
C TRP A 105 6.75 1.04 -3.36
N PHE A 106 6.12 1.70 -4.33
CA PHE A 106 6.78 2.32 -5.46
C PHE A 106 6.87 3.83 -5.23
N PHE A 107 7.96 4.43 -5.69
CA PHE A 107 8.11 5.88 -5.75
C PHE A 107 8.00 6.36 -7.19
N ARG A 108 7.27 7.45 -7.41
CA ARG A 108 7.33 8.23 -8.64
C ARG A 108 8.56 9.12 -8.63
N SER A 109 9.03 9.52 -9.81
CA SER A 109 10.18 10.44 -9.93
C SER A 109 10.00 11.73 -9.11
N ARG A 110 8.77 12.27 -9.08
CA ARG A 110 8.45 13.48 -8.29
C ARG A 110 8.60 13.29 -6.77
N GLU A 111 8.40 12.08 -6.26
CA GLU A 111 8.50 11.77 -4.83
C GLU A 111 9.97 11.68 -4.35
N ILE A 112 10.90 11.35 -5.26
CA ILE A 112 12.32 11.15 -4.95
C ILE A 112 13.25 12.10 -5.74
N GLN A 113 12.72 13.20 -6.28
CA GLN A 113 13.44 14.12 -7.19
C GLN A 113 14.84 14.53 -6.71
N LYS A 114 15.02 14.72 -5.40
CA LYS A 114 16.30 15.10 -4.79
C LYS A 114 17.40 14.04 -4.90
N PHE A 115 17.03 12.80 -5.22
CA PHE A 115 17.92 11.66 -5.33
C PHE A 115 18.10 11.21 -6.79
N LEU A 116 17.62 12.01 -7.74
CA LEU A 116 17.64 11.73 -9.18
C LEU A 116 18.64 12.62 -9.96
N GLU A 117 19.62 13.21 -9.27
CA GLU A 117 20.65 14.01 -9.96
C GLU A 117 21.40 13.15 -10.96
N GLY A 118 21.48 13.62 -12.21
CA GLY A 118 22.10 12.87 -13.33
C GLY A 118 21.29 11.68 -13.84
N ILE A 119 20.08 11.44 -13.32
CA ILE A 119 19.24 10.31 -13.71
C ILE A 119 18.10 10.79 -14.62
N GLN A 120 18.08 10.31 -15.86
CA GLN A 120 16.93 10.47 -16.74
C GLN A 120 15.80 9.52 -16.32
N THR A 121 14.56 10.02 -16.30
CA THR A 121 13.37 9.25 -15.94
C THR A 121 12.28 9.34 -17.01
N LYS A 122 11.48 8.29 -17.17
CA LYS A 122 10.24 8.34 -17.98
C LYS A 122 9.07 8.84 -17.13
N GLU A 123 8.02 9.36 -17.77
CA GLU A 123 6.83 9.85 -17.07
C GLU A 123 6.10 8.75 -16.29
N ASN A 124 6.02 7.54 -16.87
CA ASN A 124 5.40 6.38 -16.25
C ASN A 124 6.41 5.46 -15.53
N GLU A 125 7.62 5.94 -15.25
CA GLU A 125 8.62 5.18 -14.49
C GLU A 125 8.34 5.25 -12.98
N LEU A 126 8.43 4.10 -12.35
CA LEU A 126 8.42 3.91 -10.92
C LEU A 126 9.73 3.30 -10.43
N PHE A 127 10.02 3.53 -9.15
CA PHE A 127 11.16 2.98 -8.45
C PHE A 127 10.66 2.09 -7.31
N LEU A 128 10.92 0.79 -7.40
CA LEU A 128 10.50 -0.14 -6.35
C LEU A 128 11.35 0.08 -5.09
N ALA A 129 10.70 0.25 -3.94
CA ALA A 129 11.41 0.46 -2.68
C ALA A 129 12.23 -0.78 -2.30
N CYS A 130 13.49 -0.58 -1.90
CA CYS A 130 14.36 -1.63 -1.37
C CYS A 130 15.15 -1.14 -0.15
N GLY A 131 15.95 -2.04 0.43
CA GLY A 131 16.75 -1.75 1.62
C GLY A 131 15.92 -1.70 2.89
N ASP A 132 16.60 -1.40 3.99
CA ASP A 132 16.00 -1.32 5.32
C ASP A 132 15.67 0.12 5.68
N GLY A 133 14.43 0.37 6.11
CA GLY A 133 14.05 1.67 6.64
C GLY A 133 12.59 2.02 6.44
N LYS A 134 12.23 3.21 6.94
CA LYS A 134 10.92 3.81 6.70
C LYS A 134 10.77 4.09 5.20
N GLY A 135 9.63 3.69 4.64
CA GLY A 135 9.35 3.84 3.21
C GLY A 135 9.53 2.56 2.39
N PHE A 136 10.10 1.48 2.96
CA PHE A 136 10.15 0.19 2.27
C PHE A 136 8.75 -0.43 2.13
N ALA A 137 8.09 -0.65 3.27
CA ALA A 137 6.75 -1.22 3.32
C ALA A 137 5.99 -0.80 4.58
N ASN A 138 4.67 -0.63 4.46
CA ASN A 138 3.80 -0.25 5.58
C ASN A 138 2.58 -1.18 5.67
N VAL A 139 2.00 -1.25 6.87
CA VAL A 139 0.70 -1.90 7.12
C VAL A 139 -0.40 -0.86 6.94
N ASN A 140 -1.40 -1.17 6.13
CA ASN A 140 -2.55 -0.31 5.86
C ASN A 140 -3.86 -1.08 6.12
N PRO A 141 -4.97 -0.41 6.41
CA PRO A 141 -6.30 -1.01 6.25
C PRO A 141 -6.49 -1.48 4.81
N LEU A 142 -7.20 -2.59 4.63
CA LEU A 142 -7.47 -3.13 3.29
C LEU A 142 -8.30 -2.14 2.46
N GLU A 143 -9.20 -1.43 3.14
CA GLU A 143 -10.13 -0.44 2.60
C GLU A 143 -9.42 0.81 2.05
N ALA A 144 -8.12 0.99 2.30
CA ALA A 144 -7.34 2.05 1.65
C ALA A 144 -7.03 1.72 0.17
N ILE A 145 -7.27 0.49 -0.29
CA ILE A 145 -7.10 0.11 -1.69
C ILE A 145 -8.27 0.69 -2.50
N VAL A 146 -7.95 1.48 -3.51
CA VAL A 146 -8.94 2.11 -4.40
C VAL A 146 -8.94 1.51 -5.81
N GLY A 147 -8.09 0.52 -6.07
CA GLY A 147 -8.08 -0.23 -7.32
C GLY A 147 -6.75 -0.90 -7.62
N LYS A 148 -6.73 -1.67 -8.71
CA LYS A 148 -5.51 -2.24 -9.29
C LYS A 148 -4.82 -1.26 -10.24
N CYS A 149 -3.53 -1.44 -10.39
CA CYS A 149 -2.75 -0.89 -11.49
C CYS A 149 -1.84 -1.97 -12.08
N ASN A 150 -1.41 -1.80 -13.32
CA ASN A 150 -0.47 -2.68 -13.99
C ASN A 150 0.92 -2.05 -14.02
N VAL A 151 1.83 -2.56 -13.17
CA VAL A 151 3.22 -2.15 -13.12
C VAL A 151 4.12 -3.26 -13.67
N VAL A 152 4.80 -3.00 -14.78
CA VAL A 152 5.64 -4.00 -15.46
C VAL A 152 7.13 -3.79 -15.15
N CYS A 153 7.81 -4.88 -14.77
CA CYS A 153 9.27 -4.86 -14.65
C CYS A 153 9.91 -4.95 -16.04
N ILE A 154 10.67 -3.93 -16.44
CA ILE A 154 11.35 -3.88 -17.75
C ILE A 154 12.88 -4.04 -17.65
N SER A 155 13.39 -4.48 -16.49
CA SER A 155 14.83 -4.73 -16.30
C SER A 155 15.35 -5.94 -17.09
N LYS A 156 14.46 -6.85 -17.49
CA LYS A 156 14.75 -7.95 -18.42
C LYS A 156 14.09 -7.61 -19.75
N ASN A 157 14.81 -7.82 -20.86
CA ASN A 157 14.30 -7.66 -22.23
C ASN A 157 13.08 -8.56 -22.46
N ILE A 158 11.91 -8.13 -22.02
CA ILE A 158 10.63 -8.77 -22.35
C ILE A 158 10.30 -8.27 -23.75
N GLY A 159 10.32 -9.19 -24.71
CA GLY A 159 10.19 -8.92 -26.14
C GLY A 159 9.00 -8.03 -26.52
N ASN A 160 9.00 -7.58 -27.78
CA ASN A 160 8.19 -6.52 -28.40
C ASN A 160 6.65 -6.55 -28.22
N SER A 161 6.08 -7.42 -27.39
CA SER A 161 4.68 -7.37 -26.97
C SER A 161 4.62 -7.05 -25.47
N GLN A 162 4.91 -5.80 -25.10
CA GLN A 162 4.62 -5.34 -23.74
C GLN A 162 3.09 -5.17 -23.59
N PRO A 163 2.45 -5.76 -22.57
CA PRO A 163 1.07 -5.43 -22.23
C PRO A 163 0.91 -3.91 -22.09
N LYS A 164 -0.30 -3.38 -22.29
CA LYS A 164 -0.61 -1.99 -21.88
C LYS A 164 -0.33 -1.87 -20.38
N ALA A 165 0.82 -1.30 -20.04
CA ALA A 165 1.26 -1.07 -18.68
C ALA A 165 0.91 0.36 -18.29
N ASP A 166 0.32 0.53 -17.11
CA ASP A 166 0.10 1.86 -16.54
C ASP A 166 1.45 2.47 -16.16
N PHE A 167 2.34 1.64 -15.61
CA PHE A 167 3.68 2.03 -15.19
C PHE A 167 4.72 0.97 -15.51
N VAL A 168 5.98 1.39 -15.51
CA VAL A 168 7.14 0.52 -15.66
C VAL A 168 8.13 0.76 -14.54
N PHE A 169 8.88 -0.27 -14.16
CA PHE A 169 10.05 -0.10 -13.30
C PHE A 169 11.21 -0.98 -13.80
N TYR A 170 12.43 -0.49 -13.65
CA TYR A 170 13.65 -1.27 -13.89
C TYR A 170 14.74 -1.00 -12.86
N ARG A 171 14.49 -0.04 -11.96
CA ARG A 171 15.40 0.37 -10.90
C ARG A 171 14.66 0.43 -9.58
N PHE A 172 15.46 0.47 -8.53
CA PHE A 172 15.00 0.47 -7.15
C PHE A 172 15.42 1.74 -6.47
N PHE A 173 14.66 2.16 -5.48
CA PHE A 173 15.06 3.22 -4.57
C PHE A 173 15.37 2.61 -3.21
N ASP A 174 16.64 2.62 -2.83
CA ASP A 174 17.06 2.17 -1.51
C ASP A 174 16.69 3.24 -0.48
N VAL A 175 15.73 2.93 0.39
CA VAL A 175 15.19 3.91 1.35
C VAL A 175 16.14 4.19 2.51
N GLY A 176 17.05 3.27 2.82
CA GLY A 176 18.06 3.43 3.86
C GLY A 176 19.21 4.30 3.37
N GLN A 177 19.72 3.98 2.18
CA GLN A 177 20.84 4.70 1.55
C GLN A 177 20.39 5.98 0.84
N ARG A 178 19.09 6.12 0.54
CA ARG A 178 18.48 7.23 -0.21
C ARG A 178 19.13 7.42 -1.58
N LYS A 179 19.25 6.31 -2.33
CA LYS A 179 19.86 6.29 -3.66
C LYS A 179 19.11 5.36 -4.59
N VAL A 180 19.13 5.68 -5.88
CA VAL A 180 18.66 4.75 -6.92
C VAL A 180 19.71 3.68 -7.15
N VAL A 181 19.30 2.43 -7.26
CA VAL A 181 20.16 1.29 -7.56
C VAL A 181 19.55 0.45 -8.69
N ASP A 182 20.42 -0.04 -9.56
CA ASP A 182 20.06 -1.08 -10.51
C ASP A 182 20.14 -2.42 -9.76
N GLN A 183 19.09 -3.25 -9.85
CA GLN A 183 19.15 -4.60 -9.29
C GLN A 183 19.79 -5.53 -10.31
N THR A 184 21.05 -5.27 -10.63
CA THR A 184 21.95 -6.28 -11.19
C THR A 184 22.65 -6.91 -10.00
N ASP A 185 22.03 -7.98 -9.46
CA ASP A 185 22.68 -9.12 -8.79
C ASP A 185 21.60 -9.97 -8.07
N ASP A 186 21.14 -10.99 -8.78
CA ASP A 186 20.58 -12.30 -8.37
C ASP A 186 20.19 -12.57 -6.89
N LYS A 187 19.39 -11.69 -6.26
CA LYS A 187 18.66 -12.02 -5.02
C LYS A 187 17.16 -11.73 -5.10
N ILE A 188 16.55 -12.15 -6.20
CA ILE A 188 15.13 -12.56 -6.20
C ILE A 188 15.08 -14.08 -6.38
N ALA A 189 15.69 -14.81 -5.45
CA ALA A 189 15.20 -16.13 -5.06
C ALA A 189 14.47 -15.85 -3.74
N GLY A 190 13.14 -15.80 -3.72
CA GLY A 190 12.30 -16.97 -3.88
C GLY A 190 11.98 -17.46 -2.48
N THR A 191 10.73 -17.26 -2.06
CA THR A 191 10.01 -18.17 -1.16
C THR A 191 10.88 -19.07 -0.26
N GLU A 192 11.29 -18.58 0.91
CA GLU A 192 11.46 -19.49 2.05
C GLU A 192 10.03 -19.83 2.51
N GLY A 193 9.50 -21.03 2.35
CA GLY A 193 10.17 -22.32 2.54
C GLY A 193 9.96 -22.74 3.99
N ILE A 194 8.78 -23.33 4.23
CA ILE A 194 8.43 -24.24 5.33
C ILE A 194 9.47 -24.36 6.45
N ARG A 195 9.14 -23.82 7.64
CA ARG A 195 9.21 -24.53 8.93
C ARG A 195 8.07 -24.06 9.82
#